data_AF-A0A928PMF8-F1
#
_entry.id   AF-A0A928PMF8-F1
#
_cell.length_a   1.000
_cell.length_b   1.000
_cell.length_c   1.000
_cell.angle_alpha   90.00
_cell.angle_beta   90.00
_cell.angle_gamma   90.00
#
_symmetry.space_group_name_H-M   'P 1'
#
loop_
_entity.id
_entity.type
_entity.pdbx_description
1 polymer ?
#
loop_
_entity_poly.entity_id
_entity_poly.type
_entity_poly.pdbx_seq_one_letter_code
_entity_poly.pdbx_strand_id
1 'polypeptide(L)'
;MNSFVINKDSLKKAWGADSQYWFSVEDYVIKEDIDFLCLSLSEDMERDEIMNLDEFIPYFTVKRSELAKAYVESLKNEKVKAEFNYLDDDGLVEYFWKCFHAYPELFRDYEKFQNDYILCGLKKWCEDNNINYTVEL
;
A
#
# COMPACT_ATOMS: atom_id res chain seq x y z
N MET A 1 -17.46 -10.78 -16.59
CA MET A 1 -16.03 -10.61 -16.28
C MET A 1 -15.95 -10.09 -14.88
N ASN A 2 -15.25 -10.78 -13.99
CA ASN A 2 -15.01 -10.28 -12.65
C ASN A 2 -14.00 -9.13 -12.73
N SER A 3 -14.14 -8.15 -11.84
CA SER A 3 -13.26 -6.99 -11.76
C SER A 3 -13.01 -6.64 -10.31
N PHE A 4 -11.78 -6.28 -9.99
CA PHE A 4 -11.41 -5.81 -8.66
C PHE A 4 -11.96 -4.40 -8.45
N VAL A 5 -12.70 -4.19 -7.36
CA VAL A 5 -13.27 -2.88 -7.03
C VAL A 5 -12.30 -2.13 -6.13
N ILE A 6 -11.65 -1.11 -6.68
CA ILE A 6 -10.83 -0.18 -5.90
C ILE A 6 -11.75 0.79 -5.17
N ASN A 7 -11.89 0.57 -3.86
CA ASN A 7 -12.67 1.38 -2.93
C ASN A 7 -11.85 1.82 -1.70
N LYS A 8 -12.47 2.56 -0.78
CA LYS A 8 -11.80 3.05 0.44
C LYS A 8 -11.16 1.94 1.28
N ASP A 9 -11.76 0.76 1.35
CA ASP A 9 -11.21 -0.38 2.09
C ASP A 9 -9.95 -0.93 1.41
N SER A 10 -9.99 -1.10 0.09
CA SER A 10 -8.82 -1.52 -0.69
C SER A 10 -7.64 -0.55 -0.56
N LEU A 11 -7.90 0.77 -0.56
CA LEU A 11 -6.87 1.79 -0.35
C LEU A 11 -6.31 1.73 1.07
N LYS A 12 -7.17 1.53 2.08
CA LYS A 12 -6.75 1.38 3.47
C LYS A 12 -5.84 0.16 3.67
N LYS A 13 -6.16 -0.97 3.03
CA LYS A 13 -5.33 -2.19 3.09
C LYS A 13 -3.95 -2.00 2.46
N ALA A 14 -3.84 -1.18 1.42
CA ALA A 14 -2.56 -0.87 0.79
C ALA A 14 -1.64 0.01 1.66
N TRP A 15 -2.19 0.79 2.58
CA TRP A 15 -1.42 1.64 3.51
C TRP A 15 -1.26 1.05 4.91
N GLY A 16 -2.19 0.18 5.31
CA GLY A 16 -2.41 -0.16 6.71
C GLY A 16 -1.59 -1.31 7.28
N ALA A 17 -0.88 -2.09 6.47
CA ALA A 17 -0.21 -3.30 6.95
C ALA A 17 1.17 -3.51 6.32
N ASP A 18 2.13 -3.87 7.16
CA ASP A 18 3.39 -4.49 6.78
C ASP A 18 3.07 -5.91 6.23
N SER A 19 2.64 -5.99 4.96
CA SER A 19 2.58 -7.21 4.13
C SER A 19 1.79 -8.42 4.68
N GLN A 20 0.46 -8.32 4.74
CA GLN A 20 -0.40 -9.46 5.13
C GLN A 20 -1.55 -9.76 4.16
N TYR A 21 -1.64 -9.02 3.05
CA TYR A 21 -2.75 -9.14 2.11
C TYR A 21 -2.34 -9.85 0.84
N TRP A 22 -3.23 -10.71 0.36
CA TRP A 22 -3.09 -11.44 -0.89
C TRP A 22 -4.29 -11.16 -1.77
N PHE A 23 -4.09 -11.14 -3.08
CA PHE A 23 -5.17 -10.98 -4.03
C PHE A 23 -5.41 -12.30 -4.75
N SER A 24 -6.66 -12.77 -4.72
CA SER A 24 -7.06 -13.93 -5.51
C SER A 24 -7.46 -13.50 -6.92
N VAL A 25 -6.82 -14.10 -7.93
CA VAL A 25 -7.15 -13.82 -9.35
C VAL A 25 -8.44 -14.53 -9.79
N GLU A 26 -8.94 -15.50 -9.01
CA GLU A 26 -10.18 -16.22 -9.30
C GLU A 26 -11.42 -15.37 -8.97
N ASP A 27 -11.49 -14.88 -7.74
CA ASP A 27 -12.65 -14.17 -7.20
C ASP A 27 -12.49 -12.65 -7.14
N TYR A 28 -11.29 -12.14 -7.43
CA TYR A 28 -10.94 -10.71 -7.43
C TYR A 28 -11.09 -10.05 -6.05
N VAL A 29 -10.87 -10.81 -4.97
CA VAL A 29 -10.98 -10.36 -3.58
C VAL A 29 -9.61 -10.34 -2.89
N ILE A 30 -9.42 -9.33 -2.03
CA ILE A 30 -8.27 -9.25 -1.12
C ILE A 30 -8.52 -10.16 0.09
N LYS A 31 -7.60 -11.09 0.33
CA LYS A 31 -7.59 -12.03 1.45
C LYS A 31 -6.59 -11.59 2.51
N GLU A 32 -6.95 -11.79 3.77
CA GLU A 32 -6.07 -11.62 4.92
C GLU A 32 -5.39 -12.94 5.24
N ASP A 33 -4.12 -12.86 5.62
CA ASP A 33 -3.35 -13.96 6.21
C ASP A 33 -3.26 -15.21 5.34
N ILE A 34 -2.09 -15.40 4.72
CA ILE A 34 -1.86 -16.59 3.91
C ILE A 34 -1.93 -17.88 4.72
N ASP A 35 -1.68 -17.85 6.04
CA ASP A 35 -1.80 -19.06 6.86
C ASP A 35 -3.25 -19.54 6.95
N PHE A 36 -4.22 -18.61 6.97
CA PHE A 36 -5.63 -18.97 6.89
C PHE A 36 -5.99 -19.55 5.52
N LEU A 37 -5.42 -18.99 4.44
CA LEU A 37 -5.56 -19.58 3.10
C LEU A 37 -4.96 -20.99 3.06
N CYS A 38 -3.82 -21.22 3.72
CA CYS A 38 -3.20 -22.54 3.84
C CYS A 38 -4.13 -23.56 4.48
N LEU A 39 -4.72 -23.21 5.62
CA LEU A 39 -5.68 -24.08 6.31
C LEU A 39 -6.92 -24.41 5.48
N SER A 40 -7.30 -23.52 4.54
CA SER A 40 -8.49 -23.71 3.70
C SER A 40 -8.24 -24.53 2.42
N LEU A 41 -7.01 -24.55 1.90
CA LEU A 41 -6.67 -25.20 0.64
C LEU A 41 -6.31 -26.68 0.84
N SER A 42 -5.55 -27.03 1.88
CA SER A 42 -5.47 -28.39 2.45
C SER A 42 -4.57 -28.39 3.70
N GLU A 43 -4.77 -29.33 4.63
CA GLU A 43 -3.90 -29.50 5.82
C GLU A 43 -2.46 -29.94 5.45
N ASP A 44 -2.23 -30.37 4.21
CA ASP A 44 -0.97 -30.97 3.74
C ASP A 44 -0.08 -30.02 2.91
N MET A 45 -0.56 -28.83 2.54
CA MET A 45 0.21 -27.88 1.73
C MET A 45 1.01 -26.91 2.60
N GLU A 46 2.30 -26.78 2.30
CA GLU A 46 3.17 -25.81 2.97
C GLU A 46 2.94 -24.39 2.43
N ARG A 47 3.20 -23.38 3.27
CA ARG A 47 3.02 -21.95 2.95
C ARG A 47 3.70 -21.55 1.63
N ASP A 48 4.92 -22.02 1.40
CA ASP A 48 5.68 -21.70 0.18
C ASP A 48 5.04 -22.31 -1.07
N GLU A 49 4.35 -23.43 -0.96
CA GLU A 49 3.62 -24.04 -2.09
C GLU A 49 2.40 -23.20 -2.46
N ILE A 50 1.71 -22.63 -1.47
CA ILE A 50 0.54 -21.77 -1.68
C ILE A 50 0.93 -20.41 -2.24
N MET A 51 2.07 -19.85 -1.79
CA MET A 51 2.63 -18.63 -2.38
C MET A 51 3.05 -18.79 -3.85
N ASN A 52 3.27 -20.03 -4.29
CA ASN A 52 3.60 -20.36 -5.68
C ASN A 52 2.37 -20.76 -6.51
N LEU A 53 1.16 -20.74 -5.94
CA LEU A 53 -0.06 -20.92 -6.72
C LEU A 53 -0.28 -19.69 -7.60
N ASP A 54 -0.49 -19.91 -8.90
CA ASP A 54 -0.83 -18.85 -9.87
C ASP A 54 -2.17 -18.14 -9.52
N GLU A 55 -2.91 -18.67 -8.54
CA GLU A 55 -4.21 -18.18 -8.08
C GLU A 55 -4.11 -17.02 -7.09
N PHE A 56 -2.94 -16.83 -6.44
CA PHE A 56 -2.74 -15.80 -5.43
C PHE A 56 -1.47 -14.99 -5.70
N ILE A 57 -1.61 -13.67 -5.71
CA ILE A 57 -0.47 -12.75 -5.84
C ILE A 57 -0.39 -11.81 -4.63
N PRO A 58 0.81 -11.38 -4.21
CA PRO A 58 0.96 -10.42 -3.13
C PRO A 58 0.20 -9.12 -3.45
N TYR A 59 -0.64 -8.67 -2.52
CA TYR A 59 -1.38 -7.43 -2.70
C TYR A 59 -0.44 -6.22 -2.59
N PHE A 60 -0.74 -5.17 -3.36
CA PHE A 60 -0.01 -3.92 -3.33
C PHE A 60 -0.04 -3.27 -1.94
N THR A 61 1.15 -2.95 -1.42
CA THR A 61 1.31 -2.17 -0.18
C THR A 61 2.36 -1.07 -0.35
N VAL A 62 2.17 0.04 0.37
CA VAL A 62 3.08 1.18 0.40
C VAL A 62 3.62 1.32 1.82
N LYS A 63 4.94 1.42 1.95
CA LYS A 63 5.56 1.64 3.26
C LYS A 63 5.28 3.05 3.77
N ARG A 64 5.19 3.18 5.10
CA ARG A 64 5.05 4.49 5.75
C ARG A 64 6.19 5.44 5.42
N SER A 65 7.43 4.93 5.38
CA SER A 65 8.62 5.69 5.00
C SER A 65 8.57 6.16 3.54
N GLU A 66 8.14 5.28 2.63
CA GLU A 66 7.97 5.61 1.21
C GLU A 66 6.97 6.74 1.00
N LEU A 67 5.79 6.66 1.62
CA LEU A 67 4.77 7.69 1.45
C LEU A 67 5.20 9.04 2.06
N ALA A 68 5.79 9.01 3.25
CA ALA A 68 6.30 10.21 3.91
C ALA A 68 7.39 10.88 3.06
N LYS A 69 8.30 10.09 2.49
CA LYS A 69 9.33 10.58 1.57
C LYS A 69 8.73 11.18 0.30
N ALA A 70 7.81 10.48 -0.35
CA ALA A 70 7.13 10.97 -1.56
C ALA A 70 6.38 12.28 -1.31
N TYR A 71 5.74 12.42 -0.14
CA TYR A 71 5.09 13.67 0.24
C TYR A 71 6.08 14.82 0.40
N VAL A 72 7.17 14.61 1.14
CA VAL A 72 8.22 15.62 1.35
C VAL A 72 8.82 16.07 0.01
N GLU A 73 9.08 15.13 -0.90
CA GLU A 73 9.59 15.43 -2.25
C GLU A 73 8.60 16.27 -3.08
N SER A 74 7.29 16.11 -2.86
CA SER A 74 6.24 16.89 -3.51
C SER A 74 6.15 18.34 -3.03
N LEU A 75 6.68 18.66 -1.84
CA LEU A 75 6.64 20.01 -1.27
C LEU A 75 7.48 20.98 -2.10
N LYS A 76 7.04 22.24 -2.21
CA LYS A 76 7.83 23.31 -2.83
C LYS A 76 8.77 24.00 -1.82
N ASN A 77 9.39 23.22 -0.92
CA ASN A 77 10.27 23.75 0.13
C ASN A 77 11.55 22.92 0.25
N GLU A 78 12.60 23.39 -0.42
CA GLU A 78 13.91 22.71 -0.46
C GLU A 78 14.60 22.61 0.91
N LYS A 79 14.31 23.54 1.84
CA LYS A 79 14.87 23.49 3.19
C LYS A 79 14.29 22.30 3.96
N VAL A 80 12.97 22.15 3.91
CA VAL A 80 12.28 21.01 4.54
C VAL A 80 12.80 19.71 3.94
N LYS A 81 12.87 19.58 2.60
CA LYS A 81 13.43 18.39 1.95
C LYS A 81 14.82 18.02 2.45
N ALA A 82 15.71 19.01 2.59
CA ALA A 82 17.07 18.78 3.04
C ALA A 82 17.17 18.18 4.45
N GLU A 83 16.20 18.46 5.34
CA GLU A 83 16.17 17.89 6.69
C GLU A 83 15.86 16.39 6.68
N PHE A 84 15.15 15.88 5.66
CA PHE A 84 14.79 14.46 5.54
C PHE A 84 15.87 13.60 4.86
N ASN A 85 16.82 14.20 4.14
CA ASN A 85 17.78 13.47 3.29
C ASN A 85 18.74 12.53 4.03
N TYR A 86 18.94 12.71 5.34
CA TYR A 86 19.91 11.96 6.13
C TYR A 86 19.26 10.98 7.11
N LEU A 87 17.93 10.90 7.11
CA LEU A 87 17.17 10.03 8.01
C LEU A 87 17.05 8.64 7.39
N ASP A 88 17.15 7.61 8.22
CA ASP A 88 16.72 6.26 7.86
C ASP A 88 15.18 6.17 7.85
N ASP A 89 14.63 5.03 7.42
CA ASP A 89 13.18 4.87 7.26
C ASP A 89 12.39 5.16 8.55
N ASP A 90 12.87 4.69 9.70
CA ASP A 90 12.22 4.91 10.99
C ASP A 90 12.35 6.36 11.45
N GLY A 91 13.55 6.94 11.36
CA GLY A 91 13.81 8.34 11.69
C GLY A 91 13.04 9.29 10.78
N LEU A 92 12.87 8.94 9.51
CA LEU A 92 12.09 9.70 8.54
C LEU A 92 10.63 9.76 8.96
N VAL A 93 10.02 8.62 9.30
CA VAL A 93 8.63 8.56 9.74
C VAL A 93 8.44 9.34 11.05
N GLU A 94 9.34 9.16 12.02
CA GLU A 94 9.25 9.89 13.30
C GLU A 94 9.36 11.41 13.10
N TYR A 95 10.34 11.86 12.31
CA TYR A 95 10.56 13.27 12.04
C TYR A 95 9.41 13.88 11.22
N PHE A 96 8.88 13.12 10.26
CA PHE A 96 7.70 13.50 9.48
C PHE A 96 6.53 13.86 10.39
N TRP A 97 6.19 12.98 11.34
CA TRP A 97 5.08 13.24 12.26
C TRP A 97 5.36 14.39 13.23
N LYS A 98 6.61 14.58 13.67
CA LYS A 98 6.99 15.77 14.46
C LYS A 98 6.74 17.06 13.68
N CYS A 99 7.17 17.13 12.42
CA CYS A 99 6.92 18.28 11.54
C CYS A 99 5.42 18.46 11.26
N PHE A 100 4.69 17.36 11.03
CA PHE A 100 3.24 17.38 10.82
C PHE A 100 2.51 18.06 11.98
N HIS A 101 2.89 17.74 13.22
CA HIS A 101 2.26 18.34 14.40
C HIS A 101 2.72 19.77 14.66
N ALA A 102 3.98 20.11 14.36
CA ALA A 102 4.51 21.45 14.58
C ALA A 102 4.04 22.47 13.52
N TYR A 103 3.81 22.01 12.29
CA TYR A 103 3.54 22.85 11.11
C TYR A 103 2.38 22.27 10.27
N PRO A 104 1.17 22.12 10.84
CA PRO A 104 0.04 21.43 10.19
C PRO A 104 -0.34 22.04 8.83
N GLU A 105 -0.09 23.33 8.61
CA GLU A 105 -0.32 24.02 7.35
C GLU A 105 0.51 23.45 6.18
N LEU A 106 1.71 22.94 6.45
CA LEU A 106 2.56 22.32 5.43
C LEU A 106 2.05 20.93 5.02
N PHE A 107 1.21 20.31 5.85
CA PHE A 107 0.72 18.94 5.68
C PHE A 107 -0.78 18.86 5.43
N ARG A 108 -1.47 20.00 5.27
CA ARG A 108 -2.92 20.07 5.06
C ARG A 108 -3.43 19.21 3.90
N ASP A 109 -2.59 19.01 2.89
CA ASP A 109 -2.91 18.27 1.66
C ASP A 109 -2.43 16.80 1.72
N TYR A 110 -1.87 16.36 2.84
CA TYR A 110 -1.28 15.02 3.00
C TYR A 110 -2.28 13.89 2.81
N GLU A 111 -3.48 13.96 3.40
CA GLU A 111 -4.49 12.90 3.26
C GLU A 111 -4.94 12.75 1.80
N LYS A 112 -5.10 13.88 1.09
CA LYS A 112 -5.41 13.86 -0.35
C LYS A 112 -4.25 13.25 -1.14
N PHE A 113 -3.02 13.69 -0.88
CA PHE A 113 -1.83 13.14 -1.52
C PHE A 113 -1.71 11.63 -1.30
N GLN A 114 -1.92 11.18 -0.06
CA GLN A 114 -1.88 9.78 0.31
C GLN A 114 -2.85 8.94 -0.53
N ASN A 115 -4.12 9.35 -0.59
CA ASN A 115 -5.13 8.64 -1.37
C ASN A 115 -4.77 8.63 -2.86
N ASP A 116 -4.33 9.76 -3.42
CA ASP A 116 -3.93 9.86 -4.82
C ASP A 116 -2.72 8.97 -5.13
N TYR A 117 -1.71 8.96 -4.26
CA TYR A 117 -0.49 8.16 -4.40
C TYR A 117 -0.81 6.65 -4.38
N ILE A 118 -1.58 6.21 -3.39
CA ILE A 118 -1.98 4.80 -3.25
C ILE A 118 -2.86 4.38 -4.42
N LEU A 119 -3.81 5.22 -4.83
CA LEU A 119 -4.68 4.92 -5.98
C LEU A 119 -3.86 4.76 -7.26
N CYS A 120 -2.88 5.63 -7.51
CA CYS A 120 -2.01 5.52 -8.67
C CYS A 120 -1.18 4.23 -8.63
N GLY A 121 -0.59 3.92 -7.47
CA GLY A 121 0.20 2.71 -7.28
C GLY A 121 -0.64 1.44 -7.45
N LEU A 122 -1.85 1.41 -6.90
CA LEU A 122 -2.75 0.26 -7.00
C LEU A 122 -3.24 0.03 -8.43
N LYS A 123 -3.58 1.09 -9.17
CA LYS A 123 -3.92 1.00 -10.61
C LYS A 123 -2.76 0.42 -11.42
N LYS A 124 -1.55 0.93 -11.18
CA LYS A 124 -0.34 0.44 -11.83
C LYS A 124 -0.10 -1.03 -11.49
N TRP A 125 -0.25 -1.43 -10.24
CA TRP A 125 -0.12 -2.82 -9.83
C TRP A 125 -1.16 -3.71 -10.52
N CYS A 126 -2.41 -3.27 -10.67
CA CYS A 126 -3.40 -4.01 -11.44
C CYS A 126 -3.00 -4.16 -12.92
N GLU A 127 -2.50 -3.08 -13.55
CA GLU A 127 -2.02 -3.10 -14.94
C GLU A 127 -0.83 -4.06 -15.12
N ASP A 128 0.17 -3.97 -14.24
CA ASP A 128 1.38 -4.80 -14.27
C ASP A 128 1.06 -6.31 -14.09
N ASN A 129 -0.05 -6.64 -13.42
CA ASN A 129 -0.53 -8.01 -13.16
C ASN A 129 -1.71 -8.44 -14.04
N ASN A 130 -2.09 -7.66 -15.07
CA ASN A 130 -3.25 -7.93 -15.94
C ASN A 130 -4.60 -8.13 -15.21
N ILE A 131 -4.81 -7.41 -14.12
CA ILE A 131 -6.04 -7.46 -13.32
C ILE A 131 -7.04 -6.43 -13.85
N ASN A 132 -8.24 -6.88 -14.22
CA ASN A 132 -9.34 -5.96 -14.53
C ASN A 132 -9.83 -5.27 -13.24
N TYR A 133 -10.00 -3.95 -13.27
CA TYR A 133 -10.45 -3.19 -12.11
C TYR A 133 -11.45 -2.08 -12.44
N THR A 134 -12.24 -1.70 -11.43
CA THR A 134 -13.09 -0.50 -11.42
C THR A 134 -12.73 0.37 -10.21
N VAL A 135 -13.12 1.65 -10.24
CA VAL A 135 -12.81 2.61 -9.17
C VAL A 135 -14.11 3.17 -8.60
N GLU A 136 -14.31 2.99 -7.28
CA GLU A 136 -15.49 3.38 -6.52
C GLU A 136 -15.06 4.04 -5.19
N LEU A 137 -14.76 5.35 -5.23
CA LEU A 137 -14.17 6.13 -4.12
C LEU A 137 -15.19 6.92 -3.30
#